data_AF-A0A1F4CW38-F1
#
_entry.id   AF-A0A1F4CW38-F1
#
_cell.length_a   1.000
_cell.length_b   1.000
_cell.length_c   1.000
_cell.angle_alpha   90.00
_cell.angle_beta   90.00
_cell.angle_gamma   90.00
#
_symmetry.space_group_name_H-M   'P 1'
#
loop_
_entity.id
_entity.type
_entity.pdbx_description
1 polymer ?
#
loop_
_entity_poly.entity_id
_entity_poly.type
_entity_poly.pdbx_seq_one_letter_code
_entity_poly.pdbx_strand_id
1 'polypeptide(L)'
;MNRRAACRALLALGLYAAAGPALAQRQRKRYDWAQLTAEQQQVLAPLKVDWENLPPERRRKWIGIANRYPRMAQHEQERVQRRMQLWANLSPEQRERARANYRRMAKASAEKRRRLRQQWAEYLAQKSR
;
A
#
# COMPACT_ATOMS: atom_id res chain seq x y z
N MET A 1 37.45 62.31 4.67
CA MET A 1 37.81 61.57 5.91
C MET A 1 37.70 60.08 5.62
N ASN A 2 38.83 59.41 5.40
CA ASN A 2 38.91 57.98 5.12
C ASN A 2 38.66 57.16 6.37
N ARG A 3 38.11 55.94 6.23
CA ARG A 3 38.73 54.70 6.76
C ARG A 3 38.00 53.42 6.32
N ARG A 4 38.72 52.61 5.51
CA ARG A 4 39.02 51.16 5.66
C ARG A 4 37.81 50.19 5.66
N ALA A 5 37.83 49.01 5.05
CA ALA A 5 38.78 48.28 4.21
C ALA A 5 38.01 47.11 3.58
N ALA A 6 38.49 46.65 2.43
CA ALA A 6 38.04 45.47 1.70
C ALA A 6 38.28 44.16 2.48
N CYS A 7 37.47 43.11 2.19
CA CYS A 7 37.94 41.80 1.72
C CYS A 7 36.91 40.68 1.93
N ARG A 8 36.69 39.89 0.86
CA ARG A 8 36.46 38.42 0.84
C ARG A 8 35.09 37.98 1.38
N ALA A 9 34.40 36.95 0.90
CA ALA A 9 34.76 35.84 0.03
C ALA A 9 33.48 35.31 -0.66
N LEU A 10 33.71 34.60 -1.77
CA LEU A 10 32.76 33.76 -2.49
C LEU A 10 32.00 32.80 -1.57
N LEU A 11 30.68 32.73 -1.72
CA LEU A 11 29.92 31.50 -1.47
C LEU A 11 28.83 31.35 -2.53
N ALA A 12 29.19 30.67 -3.62
CA ALA A 12 28.23 30.01 -4.48
C ALA A 12 27.55 28.90 -3.65
N LEU A 13 26.33 29.12 -3.20
CA LEU A 13 25.50 28.10 -2.55
C LEU A 13 24.80 27.27 -3.63
N GLY A 14 25.61 26.51 -4.38
CA GLY A 14 25.14 25.50 -5.33
C GLY A 14 24.95 24.14 -4.67
N LEU A 15 23.92 23.43 -5.09
CA LEU A 15 23.56 22.03 -4.78
C LEU A 15 22.89 21.76 -3.42
N TYR A 16 21.61 22.12 -3.32
CA TYR A 16 20.66 21.29 -2.57
C TYR A 16 20.18 20.14 -3.47
N ALA A 17 20.39 18.93 -2.98
CA ALA A 17 20.24 17.66 -3.68
C ALA A 17 18.91 17.46 -4.43
N ALA A 18 18.97 17.36 -5.75
CA ALA A 18 17.91 16.83 -6.59
C ALA A 18 17.84 15.27 -6.55
N ALA A 19 17.92 14.67 -5.36
CA ALA A 19 17.91 13.20 -5.19
C ALA A 19 16.49 12.61 -5.01
N GLY A 20 15.45 13.44 -4.94
CA GLY A 20 14.06 13.02 -4.72
C GLY A 20 13.48 12.11 -5.83
N PRO A 21 13.52 12.49 -7.12
CA PRO A 21 12.84 11.72 -8.17
C PRO A 21 13.56 10.42 -8.54
N ALA A 22 14.90 10.39 -8.50
CA ALA A 22 15.68 9.20 -8.90
C ALA A 22 15.49 8.02 -7.92
N LEU A 23 15.41 8.29 -6.61
CA LEU A 23 15.16 7.27 -5.60
C LEU A 23 13.73 6.72 -5.68
N ALA A 24 12.74 7.59 -5.92
CA ALA A 24 11.35 7.17 -6.12
C ALA A 24 11.20 6.29 -7.38
N GLN A 25 11.87 6.64 -8.48
CA GLN A 25 11.86 5.87 -9.71
C GLN A 25 12.55 4.50 -9.54
N ARG A 26 13.69 4.43 -8.83
CA ARG A 26 14.37 3.17 -8.53
C ARG A 26 13.51 2.26 -7.63
N GLN A 27 12.80 2.82 -6.65
CA GLN A 27 11.86 2.06 -5.83
C GLN A 27 10.66 1.55 -6.64
N ARG A 28 10.12 2.34 -7.57
CA ARG A 28 9.03 1.91 -8.47
C ARG A 28 9.47 0.69 -9.29
N LYS A 29 10.64 0.76 -9.93
CA LYS A 29 11.20 -0.35 -10.73
C LYS A 29 11.36 -1.65 -9.95
N ARG A 30 11.73 -1.58 -8.66
CA ARG A 30 11.86 -2.76 -7.79
C ARG A 30 10.53 -3.52 -7.59
N TYR A 31 9.39 -2.88 -7.83
CA TYR A 31 8.07 -3.48 -7.66
C TYR A 31 7.36 -3.77 -8.98
N ASP A 32 8.06 -3.70 -10.11
CA ASP A 32 7.51 -4.11 -11.40
C ASP A 32 7.36 -5.62 -11.46
N TRP A 33 6.33 -6.11 -12.19
CA TRP A 33 6.00 -7.53 -12.23
C TRP A 33 7.20 -8.41 -12.62
N ALA A 34 8.00 -7.95 -13.59
CA ALA A 34 9.17 -8.65 -14.10
C ALA A 34 10.32 -8.78 -13.09
N GLN A 35 10.32 -8.00 -12.02
CA GLN A 35 11.35 -8.04 -10.96
C GLN A 35 10.95 -8.91 -9.77
N LEU A 36 9.74 -9.47 -9.78
CA LEU A 36 9.25 -10.38 -8.75
C LEU A 36 9.91 -11.76 -8.91
N THR A 37 10.12 -12.46 -7.79
CA THR A 37 10.58 -13.86 -7.83
C THR A 37 9.49 -14.77 -8.42
N ALA A 38 9.87 -15.96 -8.92
CA ALA A 38 8.91 -16.92 -9.46
C ALA A 38 7.80 -17.27 -8.45
N GLU A 39 8.17 -17.49 -7.19
CA GLU A 39 7.24 -17.75 -6.08
C GLU A 39 6.27 -16.57 -5.85
N GLN A 40 6.79 -15.34 -5.87
CA GLN A 40 5.96 -14.15 -5.73
C GLN A 40 4.98 -14.01 -6.89
N GLN A 41 5.44 -14.23 -8.13
CA GLN A 41 4.58 -14.19 -9.30
C GLN A 41 3.49 -15.26 -9.25
N GLN A 42 3.81 -16.47 -8.76
CA GLN A 42 2.84 -17.54 -8.60
C GLN A 42 1.76 -17.17 -7.57
N VAL A 43 2.16 -16.68 -6.40
CA VAL A 43 1.21 -16.27 -5.35
C VAL A 43 0.35 -15.09 -5.81
N LEU A 44 0.94 -14.14 -6.55
CA LEU A 44 0.30 -12.90 -6.98
C LEU A 44 -0.34 -12.99 -8.37
N ALA A 45 -0.37 -14.17 -9.00
CA ALA A 45 -0.88 -14.38 -10.35
C ALA A 45 -2.26 -13.74 -10.61
N PRO A 46 -3.24 -13.78 -9.69
CA PRO A 46 -4.53 -13.12 -9.89
C PRO A 46 -4.44 -11.60 -10.11
N LEU A 47 -3.38 -10.95 -9.62
CA LEU A 47 -3.19 -9.50 -9.74
C LEU A 47 -2.38 -9.08 -10.96
N LYS A 48 -1.86 -10.03 -11.76
CA LYS A 48 -0.92 -9.76 -12.86
C LYS A 48 -1.46 -8.72 -13.84
N VAL A 49 -2.71 -8.88 -14.28
CA VAL A 49 -3.36 -8.02 -15.30
C VAL A 49 -3.38 -6.56 -14.86
N ASP A 50 -3.59 -6.31 -13.59
CA ASP A 50 -3.74 -4.96 -13.02
C ASP A 50 -2.49 -4.45 -12.31
N TRP A 51 -1.41 -5.23 -12.29
CA TRP A 51 -0.27 -4.96 -11.43
C TRP A 51 0.34 -3.57 -11.62
N GLU A 52 0.45 -3.14 -12.88
CA GLU A 52 1.01 -1.83 -13.23
C GLU A 52 0.12 -0.65 -12.82
N ASN A 53 -1.20 -0.88 -12.77
CA ASN A 53 -2.19 0.10 -12.32
C ASN A 53 -2.24 0.24 -10.79
N LEU A 54 -1.57 -0.65 -10.05
CA LEU A 54 -1.48 -0.55 -8.60
C LEU A 54 -0.46 0.53 -8.19
N PRO A 55 -0.83 1.42 -7.25
CA PRO A 55 0.13 2.35 -6.65
C PRO A 55 1.34 1.60 -6.04
N PRO A 56 2.55 2.18 -6.07
CA PRO A 56 3.77 1.50 -5.59
C PRO A 56 3.67 0.98 -4.16
N GLU A 57 2.99 1.71 -3.27
CA GLU A 57 2.77 1.33 -1.88
C GLU A 57 1.90 0.09 -1.77
N ARG A 58 0.96 -0.10 -2.72
CA ARG A 58 0.09 -1.27 -2.79
C ARG A 58 0.85 -2.48 -3.30
N ARG A 59 1.66 -2.32 -4.36
CA ARG A 59 2.55 -3.38 -4.85
C ARG A 59 3.48 -3.87 -3.74
N ARG A 60 4.11 -2.95 -3.01
CA ARG A 60 4.94 -3.26 -1.83
C ARG A 60 4.19 -4.08 -0.79
N LYS A 61 2.93 -3.75 -0.48
CA LYS A 61 2.10 -4.51 0.47
C LYS A 61 1.81 -5.93 -0.03
N TRP A 62 1.47 -6.10 -1.30
CA TRP A 62 1.20 -7.42 -1.89
C TRP A 62 2.45 -8.29 -1.94
N ILE A 63 3.60 -7.73 -2.30
CA ILE A 63 4.89 -8.43 -2.22
C ILE A 63 5.17 -8.88 -0.78
N GLY A 64 4.91 -8.01 0.21
CA GLY A 64 5.05 -8.37 1.61
C GLY A 64 4.12 -9.50 2.07
N ILE A 65 2.92 -9.62 1.49
CA ILE A 65 2.02 -10.76 1.71
C ILE A 65 2.59 -12.02 1.05
N ALA A 66 3.04 -11.92 -0.21
CA ALA A 66 3.62 -13.03 -0.95
C ALA A 66 4.84 -13.63 -0.23
N ASN A 67 5.69 -12.80 0.35
CA ASN A 67 6.86 -13.26 1.13
C ASN A 67 6.49 -14.10 2.37
N ARG A 68 5.34 -13.84 2.98
CA ARG A 68 4.87 -14.58 4.16
C ARG A 68 3.95 -15.75 3.81
N TYR A 69 3.37 -15.73 2.62
CA TYR A 69 2.34 -16.67 2.18
C TYR A 69 2.74 -18.15 2.35
N PRO A 70 3.96 -18.60 1.99
CA PRO A 70 4.36 -20.00 2.15
C PRO A 70 4.39 -20.47 3.60
N ARG A 71 4.52 -19.54 4.56
CA ARG A 71 4.59 -19.83 6.01
C ARG A 71 3.24 -19.69 6.71
N MET A 72 2.18 -19.30 5.99
CA MET A 72 0.83 -19.18 6.54
C MET A 72 0.18 -20.56 6.62
N ALA A 73 -0.72 -20.75 7.59
CA ALA A 73 -1.57 -21.93 7.63
C ALA A 73 -2.51 -21.98 6.41
N GLN A 74 -2.92 -23.18 5.99
CA GLN A 74 -3.73 -23.38 4.77
C GLN A 74 -5.00 -22.52 4.74
N HIS A 75 -5.74 -22.46 5.84
CA HIS A 75 -6.96 -21.64 5.92
C HIS A 75 -6.69 -20.12 5.74
N GLU A 76 -5.50 -19.65 6.13
CA GLU A 76 -5.08 -18.27 5.93
C GLU A 76 -4.66 -18.02 4.48
N GLN A 77 -3.93 -18.95 3.89
CA GLN A 77 -3.55 -18.92 2.47
C GLN A 77 -4.80 -18.83 1.60
N GLU A 78 -5.80 -19.68 1.84
CA GLU A 78 -7.08 -19.63 1.14
C GLU A 78 -7.79 -18.29 1.31
N ARG A 79 -7.80 -17.73 2.53
CA ARG A 79 -8.40 -16.43 2.80
C ARG A 79 -7.69 -15.32 2.02
N VAL A 80 -6.37 -15.39 1.91
CA VAL A 80 -5.59 -14.45 1.09
C VAL A 80 -5.95 -14.60 -0.39
N GLN A 81 -5.96 -15.83 -0.92
CA GLN A 81 -6.32 -16.10 -2.32
C GLN A 81 -7.73 -15.61 -2.65
N ARG A 82 -8.73 -15.95 -1.84
CA ARG A 82 -10.11 -15.49 -2.01
C ARG A 82 -10.19 -13.96 -2.07
N ARG A 83 -9.55 -13.26 -1.12
CA ARG A 83 -9.54 -11.79 -1.10
C ARG A 83 -8.79 -11.19 -2.29
N MET A 84 -7.73 -11.83 -2.74
CA MET A 84 -6.95 -11.39 -3.88
C MET A 84 -7.75 -11.50 -5.17
N GLN A 85 -8.42 -12.63 -5.40
CA GLN A 85 -9.32 -12.84 -6.53
C GLN A 85 -10.47 -11.85 -6.53
N LEU A 86 -11.13 -11.66 -5.38
CA LEU A 86 -12.18 -10.66 -5.23
C LEU A 86 -11.68 -9.27 -5.63
N TRP A 87 -10.48 -8.89 -5.19
CA TRP A 87 -9.88 -7.61 -5.54
C TRP A 87 -9.55 -7.49 -7.04
N ALA A 88 -9.01 -8.55 -7.64
CA ALA A 88 -8.71 -8.62 -9.07
C ALA A 88 -9.98 -8.40 -9.91
N ASN A 89 -11.11 -8.96 -9.47
CA ASN A 89 -12.39 -8.84 -10.16
C ASN A 89 -13.09 -7.48 -9.98
N LEU A 90 -12.62 -6.60 -9.09
CA LEU A 90 -13.19 -5.25 -8.96
C LEU A 90 -12.72 -4.35 -10.10
N SER A 91 -13.62 -3.54 -10.66
CA SER A 91 -13.24 -2.46 -11.59
C SER A 91 -12.41 -1.37 -10.88
N PRO A 92 -11.63 -0.55 -11.61
CA PRO A 92 -10.87 0.55 -11.01
C PRO A 92 -11.73 1.47 -10.12
N GLU A 93 -12.96 1.77 -10.57
CA GLU A 93 -13.92 2.58 -9.81
C GLU A 93 -14.41 1.87 -8.55
N GLN A 94 -14.78 0.59 -8.65
CA GLN A 94 -15.18 -0.22 -7.50
C GLN A 94 -14.06 -0.32 -6.46
N ARG A 95 -12.80 -0.43 -6.92
CA ARG A 95 -11.62 -0.40 -6.03
C ARG A 95 -11.46 0.94 -5.34
N GLU A 96 -11.69 2.07 -6.03
CA GLU A 96 -11.67 3.40 -5.38
C GLU A 96 -12.77 3.54 -4.32
N ARG A 97 -13.99 3.12 -4.65
CA ARG A 97 -15.12 3.10 -3.70
C ARG A 97 -14.78 2.22 -2.48
N ALA A 98 -14.24 1.02 -2.69
CA ALA A 98 -13.79 0.14 -1.62
C ALA A 98 -12.71 0.78 -0.74
N ARG A 99 -11.74 1.48 -1.36
CA ARG A 99 -10.72 2.25 -0.63
C ARG A 99 -11.32 3.40 0.18
N ALA A 100 -12.25 4.15 -0.39
CA ALA A 100 -12.92 5.26 0.27
C ALA A 100 -13.71 4.77 1.50
N ASN A 101 -14.47 3.68 1.33
CA ASN A 101 -15.20 3.02 2.42
C ASN A 101 -14.25 2.55 3.52
N TYR A 102 -13.15 1.88 3.16
CA TYR A 102 -12.12 1.49 4.14
C TYR A 102 -11.55 2.69 4.89
N ARG A 103 -11.19 3.79 4.21
CA ARG A 103 -10.68 5.01 4.87
C ARG A 103 -11.69 5.59 5.85
N ARG A 104 -12.97 5.64 5.49
CA ARG A 104 -14.05 6.09 6.39
C ARG A 104 -14.18 5.21 7.63
N MET A 105 -14.12 3.89 7.45
CA MET A 105 -14.20 2.93 8.55
C MET A 105 -12.95 2.93 9.43
N ALA A 106 -11.76 3.06 8.84
CA ALA A 106 -10.49 3.11 9.57
C ALA A 106 -10.39 4.36 10.46
N LYS A 107 -11.00 5.47 10.05
CA LYS A 107 -11.13 6.71 10.83
C LYS A 107 -12.23 6.65 11.90
N ALA A 108 -13.04 5.59 11.94
CA ALA A 108 -14.08 5.47 12.96
C ALA A 108 -13.43 5.37 14.36
N SER A 109 -13.95 6.17 15.30
CA SER A 109 -13.48 6.15 16.69
C SER A 109 -13.53 4.73 17.27
N ALA A 110 -12.66 4.44 18.25
CA ALA A 110 -12.66 3.15 18.93
C ALA A 110 -14.05 2.79 19.49
N GLU A 111 -14.77 3.80 20.01
CA GLU A 111 -16.14 3.66 20.49
C GLU A 111 -17.14 3.31 19.37
N LYS A 112 -17.07 3.98 18.22
CA LYS A 112 -17.92 3.65 17.06
C LYS A 112 -17.66 2.22 16.56
N ARG A 113 -16.39 1.79 16.53
CA ARG A 113 -16.03 0.40 16.18
C ARG A 113 -16.55 -0.61 17.21
N ARG A 114 -16.54 -0.27 18.51
CA ARG A 114 -17.11 -1.12 19.57
C ARG A 114 -18.62 -1.29 19.41
N ARG A 115 -19.35 -0.18 19.20
CA ARG A 115 -20.81 -0.22 18.95
C ARG A 115 -21.17 -1.08 17.75
N LEU A 116 -20.47 -0.90 16.63
CA LEU A 116 -20.68 -1.71 15.42
C LEU A 116 -20.48 -3.21 15.67
N ARG A 117 -19.48 -3.60 16.48
CA ARG A 117 -19.26 -5.01 16.84
C ARG A 117 -20.38 -5.58 17.71
N GLN A 118 -20.89 -4.79 18.66
CA GLN A 118 -22.01 -5.20 19.52
C GLN A 118 -23.28 -5.43 18.69
N GLN A 119 -23.64 -4.46 17.85
CA GLN A 119 -24.80 -4.57 16.94
C GLN A 119 -24.69 -5.77 16.00
N TRP A 120 -23.48 -6.07 15.50
CA TRP A 120 -23.26 -7.24 14.65
C TRP A 120 -23.44 -8.56 15.42
N ALA A 121 -22.95 -8.63 16.67
CA ALA A 121 -23.12 -9.81 17.51
C ALA A 121 -24.61 -10.05 17.86
N GLU A 122 -25.35 -8.98 18.19
CA GLU A 122 -26.79 -9.04 18.44
C GLU A 122 -27.56 -9.51 17.20
N TYR A 123 -27.24 -8.97 16.02
CA TYR A 123 -27.84 -9.40 14.76
C TYR A 123 -27.61 -10.89 14.49
N LEU A 124 -26.38 -11.38 14.70
CA LEU A 124 -26.07 -12.80 14.52
C LEU A 124 -26.83 -13.69 15.53
N ALA A 125 -26.97 -13.24 16.78
CA ALA A 125 -27.70 -13.96 17.82
C ALA A 125 -29.22 -13.98 17.58
N GLN A 126 -29.78 -12.92 16.99
CA GLN A 126 -31.18 -12.86 16.59
C GLN A 126 -31.45 -13.77 15.39
N LYS A 127 -30.56 -13.78 14.40
CA LYS A 127 -30.70 -14.63 13.21
C LYS A 127 -30.53 -16.13 13.50
N SER A 128 -29.89 -16.50 14.60
CA SER A 128 -29.70 -17.89 15.02
C SER A 128 -30.82 -18.45 15.92
N ARG A 129 -31.88 -17.68 16.18
CA ARG A 129 -33.11 -18.15 16.83
C ARG A 129 -34.18 -18.45 15.80
#